data_AF-A0AAX4K9D7-F1
#
_entry.id   AF-A0AAX4K9D7-F1
#
_cell.length_a   1.000
_cell.length_b   1.000
_cell.length_c   1.000
_cell.angle_alpha   90.00
_cell.angle_beta   90.00
_cell.angle_gamma   90.00
#
_symmetry.space_group_name_H-M   'P 1'
#
loop_
_entity.id
_entity.type
_entity.pdbx_description
1 polymer ?
#
loop_
_entity_poly.entity_id
_entity_poly.type
_entity_poly.pdbx_seq_one_letter_code
_entity_poly.pdbx_strand_id
1 'polypeptide(L)'
;MAELIQLWLEAMRTGIPLLFWPADADQVWIANQFPRIHKAGYEFLQIRNGPNIGRTTYTGIKVPGTEQAIRDEFTEVFTNLDDEFGKELREGIRVLGERMENDPFTEQDWEAFVEL
;
A
#
# COMPACT_ATOMS: atom_id res chain seq x y z
N MET A 1 4.20 -13.63 -8.16
CA MET A 1 5.08 -12.62 -7.55
C MET A 1 5.43 -11.50 -8.53
N ALA A 2 5.96 -11.79 -9.73
CA ALA A 2 6.27 -10.76 -10.73
C ALA A 2 5.06 -9.89 -11.16
N GLU A 3 3.89 -10.50 -11.37
CA GLU A 3 2.67 -9.75 -11.77
C GLU A 3 2.17 -8.79 -10.68
N LEU A 4 2.35 -9.14 -9.41
CA LEU A 4 2.02 -8.27 -8.28
C LEU A 4 2.95 -7.05 -8.25
N ILE A 5 4.24 -7.24 -8.48
CA ILE A 5 5.21 -6.13 -8.50
C ILE A 5 4.88 -5.14 -9.63
N GLN A 6 4.47 -5.64 -10.80
CA GLN A 6 4.09 -4.79 -11.93
C GLN A 6 2.86 -3.95 -11.63
N LEU A 7 1.80 -4.54 -11.06
CA LEU A 7 0.59 -3.81 -10.68
C LEU A 7 0.90 -2.66 -9.69
N TRP A 8 1.85 -2.85 -8.79
CA TRP A 8 2.18 -1.85 -7.77
C TRP A 8 2.98 -0.69 -8.39
N LEU A 9 3.93 -0.99 -9.27
CA LEU A 9 4.67 0.01 -10.03
C LEU A 9 3.75 0.85 -10.93
N GLU A 10 2.80 0.21 -11.60
CA GLU A 10 1.81 0.89 -12.44
C GLU A 10 0.88 1.78 -11.61
N ALA A 11 0.39 1.29 -10.47
CA ALA A 11 -0.44 2.08 -9.57
C ALA A 11 0.30 3.33 -9.03
N MET A 12 1.58 3.20 -8.68
CA MET A 12 2.39 4.35 -8.26
C MET A 12 2.56 5.37 -9.38
N ARG A 13 2.90 4.92 -10.59
CA ARG A 13 3.04 5.81 -11.75
C ARG A 13 1.73 6.50 -12.14
N THR A 14 0.61 5.84 -11.93
CA THR A 14 -0.72 6.38 -12.25
C THR A 14 -1.36 7.15 -11.10
N GLY A 15 -0.70 7.23 -9.94
CA GLY A 15 -1.23 7.95 -8.77
C GLY A 15 -2.46 7.29 -8.15
N ILE A 16 -2.60 5.97 -8.29
CA ILE A 16 -3.74 5.20 -7.77
C ILE A 16 -3.36 4.63 -6.39
N PRO A 17 -4.04 5.01 -5.30
CA PRO A 17 -3.74 4.49 -3.97
C PRO A 17 -4.12 3.01 -3.88
N LEU A 18 -3.29 2.23 -3.17
CA LEU A 18 -3.47 0.79 -3.05
C LEU A 18 -4.07 0.39 -1.70
N LEU A 19 -5.04 -0.52 -1.72
CA LEU A 19 -5.53 -1.24 -0.55
C LEU A 19 -4.91 -2.64 -0.53
N PHE A 20 -4.04 -2.89 0.44
CA PHE A 20 -3.29 -4.14 0.53
C PHE A 20 -4.07 -5.19 1.32
N TRP A 21 -4.23 -6.34 0.69
CA TRP A 21 -4.73 -7.58 1.30
C TRP A 21 -3.59 -8.59 1.33
N PRO A 22 -2.70 -8.54 2.34
CA PRO A 22 -1.59 -9.47 2.42
C PRO A 22 -2.07 -10.79 3.02
N ALA A 23 -2.32 -11.78 2.16
CA ALA A 23 -2.73 -13.12 2.58
C ALA A 23 -1.53 -13.99 2.98
N ASP A 24 -0.36 -13.80 2.36
CA ASP A 24 0.85 -14.56 2.72
C ASP A 24 2.18 -13.89 2.28
N ALA A 25 3.28 -14.30 2.93
CA ALA A 25 4.68 -14.06 2.56
C ALA A 25 5.14 -12.59 2.35
N ASP A 26 5.68 -12.29 1.17
CA ASP A 26 6.38 -11.06 0.77
C ASP A 26 5.44 -9.86 0.62
N GLN A 27 4.15 -10.10 0.40
CA GLN A 27 3.13 -9.05 0.33
C GLN A 27 3.06 -8.23 1.62
N VAL A 28 3.30 -8.85 2.79
CA VAL A 28 3.29 -8.15 4.10
C VAL A 28 4.46 -7.17 4.19
N TRP A 29 5.63 -7.54 3.67
CA TRP A 29 6.81 -6.67 3.74
C TRP A 29 6.64 -5.42 2.90
N ILE A 30 6.13 -5.57 1.69
CA ILE A 30 5.89 -4.44 0.80
C ILE A 30 4.69 -3.62 1.33
N ALA A 31 3.59 -4.26 1.73
CA ALA A 31 2.42 -3.59 2.31
C ALA A 31 2.74 -2.83 3.61
N ASN A 32 3.75 -3.23 4.39
CA ASN A 32 4.18 -2.46 5.55
C ASN A 32 4.88 -1.14 5.18
N GLN A 33 5.61 -1.07 4.06
CA GLN A 33 6.44 0.12 3.74
C GLN A 33 5.61 1.26 3.14
N PHE A 34 4.60 0.94 2.33
CA PHE A 34 3.81 1.93 1.59
C PHE A 34 2.96 2.86 2.47
N PRO A 35 2.18 2.35 3.46
CA PRO A 35 1.48 3.17 4.43
C PRO A 35 2.44 3.93 5.34
N ARG A 36 3.60 3.34 5.67
CA ARG A 36 4.55 3.90 6.65
C ARG A 36 5.37 5.08 6.14
N ILE A 37 5.89 5.00 4.92
CA ILE A 37 6.86 5.99 4.43
C ILE A 37 6.15 7.17 3.75
N HIS A 38 5.07 6.88 3.01
CA HIS A 38 4.42 7.89 2.15
C HIS A 38 2.91 8.03 2.36
N LYS A 39 2.30 7.27 3.28
CA LYS A 39 0.83 7.14 3.37
C LYS A 39 0.19 6.79 2.00
N ALA A 40 0.93 6.12 1.12
CA ALA A 40 0.55 5.91 -0.27
C ALA A 40 -0.35 4.66 -0.47
N GLY A 41 -0.96 4.18 0.60
CA GLY A 41 -1.82 3.01 0.61
C GLY A 41 -2.21 2.62 2.03
N TYR A 42 -3.12 1.67 2.14
CA TYR A 42 -3.63 1.14 3.42
C TYR A 42 -3.49 -0.37 3.45
N GLU A 43 -3.13 -0.94 4.59
CA GLU A 43 -3.03 -2.39 4.79
C GLU A 43 -4.17 -2.89 5.67
N PHE A 44 -4.92 -3.88 5.19
CA PHE A 44 -5.87 -4.64 6.01
C PHE A 44 -5.11 -5.53 7.00
N LEU A 45 -5.29 -5.28 8.29
CA LEU A 45 -4.58 -5.97 9.36
C LEU A 45 -5.37 -7.15 9.91
N GLN A 46 -6.71 -7.05 9.89
CA GLN A 46 -7.59 -8.09 10.43
C GLN A 46 -7.61 -9.35 9.57
N ILE A 47 -7.17 -9.23 8.31
CA ILE A 47 -7.13 -10.34 7.35
C ILE A 47 -5.91 -11.25 7.50
N ARG A 48 -4.95 -10.87 8.35
CA ARG A 48 -3.74 -11.64 8.60
C ARG A 48 -4.10 -12.96 9.29
N ASN A 49 -3.85 -14.07 8.58
CA ASN A 49 -4.15 -15.42 9.07
C ASN A 49 -2.99 -16.05 9.85
N GLY A 50 -3.27 -17.19 10.49
CA GLY A 50 -2.25 -18.07 11.07
C GLY A 50 -1.56 -17.51 12.33
N PRO A 51 -0.22 -17.46 12.40
CA PRO A 51 0.51 -17.12 13.63
C PRO A 51 0.31 -15.69 14.14
N ASN A 52 -0.36 -14.82 13.38
CA ASN A 52 -0.63 -13.43 13.74
C ASN A 52 -1.89 -13.25 14.58
N ILE A 53 -2.77 -14.26 14.66
CA ILE A 53 -3.98 -14.22 15.49
C ILE A 53 -3.60 -14.11 16.97
N GLY A 54 -4.19 -13.14 17.67
CA GLY A 54 -3.94 -12.83 19.07
C GLY A 54 -2.72 -11.95 19.33
N ARG A 55 -1.96 -11.58 18.28
CA ARG A 55 -0.80 -10.68 18.40
C ARG A 55 -1.16 -9.24 18.11
N THR A 56 -0.40 -8.32 18.70
CA THR A 56 -0.43 -6.91 18.36
C THR A 56 0.46 -6.67 17.15
N THR A 57 -0.08 -6.03 16.11
CA THR A 57 0.68 -5.61 14.93
C THR A 57 1.69 -4.52 15.30
N TYR A 58 2.60 -4.22 14.38
CA TYR A 58 3.54 -3.10 14.53
C TYR A 58 2.85 -1.73 14.64
N THR A 59 1.59 -1.62 14.21
CA THR A 59 0.74 -0.42 14.35
C THR A 59 0.04 -0.34 15.71
N GLY A 60 0.20 -1.34 16.58
CA GLY A 60 -0.47 -1.38 17.89
C GLY A 60 -1.87 -2.00 17.86
N ILE A 61 -2.35 -2.45 16.70
CA ILE A 61 -3.67 -3.06 16.54
C ILE A 61 -3.60 -4.54 16.88
N LYS A 62 -4.50 -5.03 17.75
CA LYS A 62 -4.61 -6.45 18.05
C LYS A 62 -5.42 -7.14 16.94
N VAL A 63 -4.93 -8.28 16.45
CA VAL A 63 -5.65 -9.09 15.45
C VAL A 63 -6.44 -10.19 16.18
N PRO A 64 -7.78 -10.10 16.30
CA PRO A 64 -8.58 -11.13 16.96
C PRO A 64 -8.73 -12.38 16.09
N GLY A 65 -8.55 -12.26 14.77
CA GLY A 65 -8.74 -13.37 13.82
C GLY A 65 -10.20 -13.80 13.67
N THR A 66 -11.16 -12.89 13.89
CA THR A 66 -12.59 -13.17 13.75
C THR A 66 -13.14 -12.58 12.45
N GLU A 67 -14.12 -13.25 11.86
CA GLU A 67 -14.80 -12.74 10.65
C GLU A 67 -15.43 -11.36 10.90
N GLN A 68 -15.94 -11.13 12.11
CA GLN A 68 -16.49 -9.83 12.50
C GLN A 68 -15.45 -8.72 12.44
N ALA A 69 -14.24 -8.96 12.97
CA ALA A 69 -13.17 -7.95 12.95
C ALA A 69 -12.75 -7.60 11.51
N ILE A 70 -12.72 -8.60 10.62
CA ILE A 70 -12.47 -8.36 9.19
C ILE A 70 -13.59 -7.50 8.58
N ARG A 71 -14.85 -7.84 8.83
CA ARG A 71 -15.99 -7.07 8.31
C ARG A 71 -16.01 -5.63 8.83
N ASP A 72 -15.69 -5.43 10.09
CA ASP A 72 -15.65 -4.10 10.71
C ASP A 72 -14.54 -3.24 10.08
N GLU A 73 -13.33 -3.77 9.93
CA GLU A 73 -12.20 -3.07 9.28
C GLU A 73 -12.54 -2.71 7.82
N PHE A 74 -13.13 -3.64 7.07
CA PHE A 74 -13.55 -3.37 5.70
C PHE A 74 -14.61 -2.27 5.65
N THR A 75 -15.64 -2.37 6.50
CA THR A 75 -16.73 -1.39 6.52
C THR A 75 -16.19 -0.01 6.85
N GLU A 76 -15.31 0.11 7.86
CA GLU A 76 -14.68 1.36 8.25
C GLU A 76 -13.87 1.97 7.10
N VAL A 77 -12.97 1.18 6.50
CA VAL A 77 -12.08 1.65 5.43
C VAL A 77 -12.90 2.13 4.24
N PHE A 78 -13.84 1.32 3.74
CA PHE A 78 -14.64 1.66 2.57
C PHE A 78 -15.60 2.83 2.80
N THR A 79 -16.14 2.97 4.02
CA THR A 79 -17.02 4.12 4.36
C THR A 79 -16.24 5.43 4.36
N ASN A 80 -14.96 5.41 4.75
CA ASN A 80 -14.14 6.61 4.93
C ASN A 80 -13.28 6.96 3.69
N LEU A 81 -13.41 6.25 2.56
CA LEU A 81 -12.59 6.49 1.35
C LEU A 81 -12.85 7.85 0.68
N ASP A 82 -14.01 8.44 0.88
CA ASP A 82 -14.34 9.76 0.33
C ASP A 82 -14.00 10.92 1.29
N ASP A 83 -13.65 10.57 2.54
CA ASP A 83 -13.35 11.52 3.60
C ASP A 83 -11.85 11.88 3.63
N GLU A 84 -11.41 12.52 4.72
CA GLU A 84 -10.00 12.89 4.92
C GLU A 84 -9.06 11.69 4.83
N PHE A 85 -9.49 10.51 5.30
CA PHE A 85 -8.72 9.28 5.18
C PHE A 85 -8.33 8.97 3.72
N GLY A 86 -9.30 8.92 2.81
CA GLY A 86 -9.00 8.65 1.40
C GLY A 86 -8.28 9.81 0.70
N LYS A 87 -8.50 11.06 1.13
CA LYS A 87 -7.71 12.20 0.63
C LYS A 87 -6.23 12.07 1.00
N GLU A 88 -5.92 11.66 2.23
CA GLU A 88 -4.54 11.42 2.67
C GLU A 88 -3.88 10.32 1.82
N LEU A 89 -4.61 9.24 1.49
CA LEU A 89 -4.09 8.18 0.63
C LEU A 89 -3.78 8.68 -0.79
N ARG A 90 -4.70 9.46 -1.37
CA ARG A 90 -4.53 10.06 -2.71
C ARG A 90 -3.38 11.06 -2.75
N GLU A 91 -3.22 11.86 -1.71
CA GLU A 91 -2.10 12.80 -1.60
C GLU A 91 -0.77 12.07 -1.42
N GLY A 92 -0.75 11.03 -0.58
CA GLY A 92 0.44 10.21 -0.35
C GLY A 92 0.98 9.55 -1.62
N ILE A 93 0.09 8.94 -2.41
CA ILE A 93 0.48 8.32 -3.69
C ILE A 93 0.86 9.36 -4.75
N ARG A 94 0.22 10.53 -4.77
CA ARG A 94 0.59 11.64 -5.67
C ARG A 94 2.03 12.10 -5.42
N VAL A 95 2.38 12.36 -4.16
CA VAL A 95 3.73 12.78 -3.77
C VAL A 95 4.77 11.69 -4.09
N LEU A 96 4.41 10.42 -3.91
CA LEU A 96 5.28 9.31 -4.27
C LEU A 96 5.50 9.23 -5.79
N GLY A 97 4.43 9.33 -6.58
CA GLY A 97 4.50 9.35 -8.04
C GLY A 97 5.38 10.48 -8.57
N GLU A 98 5.21 11.70 -8.06
CA GLU A 98 6.04 12.86 -8.43
C GLU A 98 7.52 12.64 -8.12
N ARG A 99 7.84 12.02 -6.98
CA ARG A 99 9.25 11.72 -6.64
C ARG A 99 9.85 10.64 -7.53
N MET A 100 9.05 9.67 -7.97
CA MET A 100 9.50 8.63 -8.89
C MET A 100 9.70 9.17 -10.31
N GLU A 101 8.88 10.13 -10.73
CA GLU A 101 9.01 10.74 -12.06
C GLU A 101 10.23 11.67 -12.13
N ASN A 102 10.54 12.37 -11.04
CA ASN A 102 11.67 13.29 -10.95
C ASN A 102 12.93 12.63 -10.34
N ASP A 103 13.05 11.30 -10.40
CA ASP A 103 14.24 10.61 -9.90
C ASP A 103 15.42 10.81 -10.88
N PRO A 104 16.55 11.44 -10.45
CA PRO A 104 17.66 11.80 -11.33
C PRO A 104 18.27 10.60 -12.07
N PHE A 105 18.17 9.40 -11.49
CA PHE A 105 18.68 8.17 -12.11
C PHE A 105 17.80 7.73 -13.28
N THR A 106 16.47 7.83 -13.16
CA THR A 106 15.58 7.53 -14.28
C THR A 106 15.72 8.53 -15.42
N GLU A 107 15.94 9.81 -15.15
CA GLU A 107 16.16 10.82 -16.19
C GLU A 107 17.43 10.52 -16.99
N GLN A 108 18.52 10.16 -16.31
CA GLN A 108 19.78 9.75 -16.95
C GLN A 108 19.65 8.47 -17.79
N ASP A 109 18.91 7.47 -17.29
CA ASP A 109 18.66 6.23 -18.03
C ASP A 109 17.75 6.48 -19.26
N TRP A 110 16.78 7.38 -19.16
CA TRP A 110 15.94 7.80 -20.28
C TRP A 110 16.73 8.57 -21.36
N GLU A 111 17.59 9.50 -20.96
CA GLU A 111 18.49 10.21 -21.86
C GLU A 111 19.39 9.22 -22.61
N ALA A 112 20.02 8.29 -21.90
CA ALA A 112 20.85 7.25 -22.50
C ALA A 112 20.07 6.31 -23.45
N PHE A 113 18.78 6.09 -23.21
CA PHE A 113 17.92 5.27 -24.05
C PHE A 113 17.42 6.00 -25.30
N VAL A 114 17.14 7.30 -25.20
CA VAL A 114 16.65 8.15 -26.31
C VAL A 114 17.80 8.65 -27.20
N GLU A 115 19.04 8.70 -26.69
CA GLU A 115 20.24 9.02 -27.47
C GLU A 115 20.80 7.85 -28.32
N LEU A 116 20.04 6.76 -28.49
CA LEU A 116 20.24 5.73 -29.53
C LEU A 116 19.52 6.09 -30.83
#